data_AF-A0A972VYD3-F1
#
_entry.id   AF-A0A972VYD3-F1
#
_cell.length_a   1.000
_cell.length_b   1.000
_cell.length_c   1.000
_cell.angle_alpha   90.00
_cell.angle_beta   90.00
_cell.angle_gamma   90.00
#
_symmetry.space_group_name_H-M   'P 1'
#
loop_
_entity.id
_entity.type
_entity.pdbx_description
1 polymer ?
#
loop_
_entity_poly.entity_id
_entity_poly.type
_entity_poly.pdbx_seq_one_letter_code
_entity_poly.pdbx_strand_id
1 'polypeptide(L)'
;MLERFKAMGVLRNLMHLLAIIFILILPFAEPQWHPEGGWELLMGAMIPATAPIIFIVMMFDLLMLKVMRSGADETRLEIEGLITRTHLGVGALLVLMWALSFSGILFG
;
A
#
# COMPACT_ATOMS: atom_id res chain seq x y z
N MET A 1 3.10 14.89 15.85
CA MET A 1 2.81 14.21 14.57
C MET A 1 3.85 14.50 13.50
N LEU A 2 4.21 15.77 13.25
CA LEU A 2 5.21 16.14 12.24
C LEU A 2 6.59 15.48 12.44
N GLU A 3 7.06 15.41 13.68
CA GLU A 3 8.29 14.70 14.09
C GLU A 3 8.27 13.22 13.69
N ARG A 4 7.12 12.55 13.85
CA ARG A 4 6.94 11.13 13.50
C ARG A 4 6.95 10.93 11.98
N PHE A 5 6.32 11.82 11.23
CA PHE A 5 6.37 11.79 9.76
C PHE A 5 7.80 11.97 9.24
N LYS A 6 8.57 12.90 9.81
CA LYS A 6 9.99 13.07 9.46
C LYS A 6 10.81 11.81 9.78
N ALA A 7 10.56 11.18 10.93
CA ALA A 7 11.28 9.99 11.36
C ALA A 7 11.06 8.75 10.47
N MET A 8 9.89 8.60 9.83
CA MET A 8 9.61 7.47 8.92
C MET A 8 10.39 7.55 7.60
N GLY A 9 10.80 8.75 7.19
CA GLY A 9 11.46 9.01 5.92
C GLY A 9 10.46 9.32 4.78
N VAL A 10 10.91 10.14 3.83
CA VAL A 10 10.07 10.68 2.74
C VAL A 10 9.48 9.57 1.87
N LEU A 11 10.30 8.60 1.47
CA LEU A 11 9.85 7.52 0.57
C LEU A 11 8.69 6.70 1.17
N ARG A 12 8.79 6.34 2.45
CA ARG A 12 7.74 5.57 3.14
C ARG A 12 6.45 6.37 3.25
N ASN A 13 6.54 7.67 3.55
CA ASN A 13 5.37 8.55 3.58
C ASN A 13 4.69 8.63 2.21
N LEU A 14 5.46 8.74 1.13
CA LEU A 14 4.91 8.75 -0.23
C LEU A 14 4.24 7.43 -0.59
N MET A 15 4.81 6.30 -0.15
CA MET A 15 4.17 4.99 -0.31
C MET A 15 2.85 4.88 0.44
N HIS A 16 2.79 5.34 1.70
CA HIS A 16 1.54 5.38 2.46
C HIS A 16 0.50 6.29 1.80
N LEU A 17 0.91 7.47 1.31
CA LEU A 17 0.04 8.38 0.60
C LEU A 17 -0.51 7.75 -0.68
N LEU A 18 0.34 7.09 -1.47
CA LEU A 18 -0.07 6.37 -2.68
C LEU A 18 -1.06 5.25 -2.34
N ALA A 19 -0.79 4.45 -1.30
CA ALA A 19 -1.71 3.41 -0.85
C ALA A 19 -3.07 3.99 -0.41
N ILE A 20 -3.09 5.13 0.28
CA ILE A 20 -4.33 5.83 0.66
C ILE A 20 -5.09 6.31 -0.56
N ILE A 21 -4.41 6.87 -1.57
CA ILE A 21 -5.03 7.26 -2.84
C ILE A 21 -5.71 6.06 -3.49
N PHE A 22 -5.02 4.92 -3.55
CA PHE A 22 -5.59 3.68 -4.09
C PHE A 22 -6.79 3.18 -3.29
N ILE A 23 -6.70 3.17 -1.96
CA ILE A 23 -7.83 2.81 -1.07
C ILE A 23 -9.09 3.63 -1.38
N LEU A 24 -8.93 4.92 -1.68
CA LEU A 24 -10.06 5.81 -1.98
C LEU A 24 -10.62 5.62 -3.40
N ILE A 25 -9.79 5.22 -4.35
CA ILE A 25 -10.20 5.09 -5.77
C ILE A 25 -10.73 3.68 -6.09
N LEU A 26 -10.21 2.64 -5.42
CA LEU A 26 -10.59 1.23 -5.67
C LEU A 26 -12.10 0.95 -5.72
N PRO A 27 -12.96 1.54 -4.86
CA PRO A 27 -14.41 1.31 -4.91
C PRO A 27 -15.08 1.80 -6.21
N PHE A 28 -14.40 2.67 -6.96
CA PHE A 28 -14.88 3.24 -8.23
C PHE A 28 -14.18 2.62 -9.44
N ALA A 29 -13.24 1.70 -9.22
CA ALA A 29 -12.55 0.98 -10.27
C ALA A 29 -13.42 -0.19 -10.72
N GLU A 30 -13.98 -0.09 -11.93
CA GLU A 30 -14.75 -1.19 -12.55
C GLU A 30 -13.83 -1.99 -13.48
N PRO A 31 -13.54 -3.27 -13.20
CA PRO A 31 -12.65 -4.05 -14.06
C PRO A 31 -13.25 -4.26 -15.43
N GLN A 32 -12.47 -3.97 -16.46
CA GLN A 32 -12.87 -4.15 -17.85
C GLN A 32 -11.80 -4.96 -18.61
N TRP A 33 -12.25 -5.99 -19.31
CA TRP A 33 -11.37 -6.88 -20.10
C TRP A 33 -11.00 -6.28 -21.46
N HIS A 34 -11.84 -5.39 -22.00
CA HIS A 34 -11.65 -4.73 -23.30
C HIS A 34 -11.87 -3.22 -23.16
N PRO A 35 -10.96 -2.49 -22.50
CA PRO A 35 -11.06 -1.05 -22.39
C PRO A 35 -10.87 -0.40 -23.78
N GLU A 36 -11.81 0.44 -24.18
CA GLU A 36 -11.78 1.16 -25.47
C GLU A 36 -11.16 2.55 -25.31
N GLY A 37 -11.23 3.13 -24.09
CA GLY A 37 -10.68 4.44 -23.75
C GLY A 37 -9.53 4.42 -22.73
N GLY A 38 -8.75 5.51 -22.69
CA GLY A 38 -7.65 5.66 -21.73
C GLY A 38 -8.11 5.70 -20.26
N TRP A 39 -9.31 6.21 -19.98
CA TRP A 39 -9.89 6.20 -18.64
C TRP A 39 -10.29 4.79 -18.18
N GLU A 40 -10.88 4.01 -19.08
CA GLU A 40 -11.26 2.61 -18.84
C GLU A 40 -10.02 1.74 -18.65
N LEU A 41 -8.95 1.98 -19.40
CA LEU A 41 -7.67 1.28 -19.19
C LEU A 41 -7.09 1.58 -17.80
N LEU A 42 -7.12 2.85 -17.38
CA LEU A 42 -6.61 3.27 -16.08
C LEU A 42 -7.44 2.63 -14.95
N MET A 43 -8.75 2.84 -14.94
CA MET A 43 -9.64 2.41 -13.86
C MET A 43 -9.90 0.91 -13.88
N GLY A 44 -10.00 0.30 -15.06
CA GLY A 44 -10.42 -1.09 -15.24
C GLY A 44 -9.29 -2.10 -15.37
N ALA A 45 -8.05 -1.69 -15.66
CA ALA A 45 -6.91 -2.59 -15.74
C ALA A 45 -5.74 -2.15 -14.84
N MET A 46 -5.29 -0.91 -14.96
CA MET A 46 -4.10 -0.46 -14.25
C MET A 46 -4.29 -0.41 -12.73
N ILE A 47 -5.35 0.24 -12.23
CA ILE A 47 -5.58 0.36 -10.79
C ILE A 47 -5.76 -1.01 -10.10
N PRO A 48 -6.61 -1.92 -10.63
CA PRO A 48 -6.75 -3.26 -10.06
C PRO A 48 -5.43 -4.03 -10.02
N ALA A 49 -4.58 -3.92 -11.05
CA ALA A 49 -3.32 -4.64 -11.14
C ALA A 49 -2.21 -4.02 -10.27
N THR A 50 -2.19 -2.70 -10.10
CA THR A 50 -1.12 -2.00 -9.39
C THR A 50 -1.32 -1.93 -7.88
N ALA A 51 -2.55 -2.00 -7.38
CA ALA A 51 -2.81 -2.00 -5.93
C ALA A 51 -2.09 -3.15 -5.18
N PRO A 52 -2.17 -4.42 -5.65
CA PRO A 52 -1.41 -5.52 -5.05
C PRO A 52 0.10 -5.33 -5.13
N ILE A 53 0.61 -4.71 -6.20
CA ILE A 53 2.05 -4.42 -6.35
C ILE A 53 2.51 -3.43 -5.28
N ILE A 54 1.74 -2.38 -5.01
CA ILE A 54 2.04 -1.41 -3.93
C ILE A 54 2.13 -2.12 -2.58
N PHE A 55 1.18 -3.02 -2.29
CA PHE A 55 1.23 -3.84 -1.08
C PHE A 55 2.51 -4.67 -0.99
N ILE A 56 2.90 -5.35 -2.08
CA ILE A 56 4.14 -6.15 -2.12
C ILE A 56 5.37 -5.27 -1.85
N VAL A 57 5.45 -4.08 -2.44
CA VAL A 57 6.56 -3.14 -2.21
C VAL A 57 6.61 -2.70 -0.74
N MET A 58 5.46 -2.44 -0.10
CA MET A 58 5.42 -2.16 1.34
C MET A 58 5.94 -3.33 2.17
N MET A 59 5.61 -4.57 1.80
CA MET A 59 6.12 -5.75 2.50
C MET A 59 7.62 -5.94 2.30
N PHE A 60 8.15 -5.64 1.11
CA PHE A 60 9.60 -5.64 0.89
C PHE A 60 10.33 -4.59 1.74
N ASP A 61 9.77 -3.40 1.92
CA ASP A 61 10.35 -2.40 2.84
C ASP A 61 10.38 -2.91 4.29
N LEU A 62 9.33 -3.61 4.74
CA LEU A 62 9.32 -4.25 6.06
C LEU A 62 10.37 -5.34 6.21
N LEU A 63 10.58 -6.15 5.17
CA LEU A 63 11.64 -7.15 5.15
C LEU A 63 13.02 -6.48 5.25
N MET A 64 13.24 -5.37 4.55
CA MET A 64 14.48 -4.59 4.64
C MET A 64 14.71 -4.02 6.04
N LEU A 65 13.68 -3.47 6.69
CA LEU A 65 13.78 -3.03 8.08
C LEU A 65 14.22 -4.16 9.01
N LYS A 66 13.64 -5.36 8.83
CA LYS A 66 14.02 -6.53 9.63
C LYS A 66 15.47 -6.97 9.38
N VAL A 67 15.93 -6.91 8.13
CA VAL A 67 17.33 -7.22 7.78
C VAL A 67 18.29 -6.21 8.41
N MET A 68 17.90 -4.93 8.44
CA MET A 68 18.73 -3.83 8.96
C MET A 68 18.69 -3.69 10.50
N ARG A 69 17.98 -4.57 11.20
CA ARG A 69 17.72 -4.46 12.65
C ARG A 69 18.92 -4.81 13.54
N SER A 70 19.98 -5.43 13.00
CA SER A 70 21.13 -5.84 13.81
C SER A 70 21.86 -4.63 14.41
N GLY A 71 22.05 -4.63 15.73
CA GLY A 71 22.76 -3.56 16.46
C GLY A 71 21.98 -2.25 16.60
N ALA A 72 20.66 -2.25 16.37
CA ALA A 72 19.82 -1.06 16.55
C ALA A 72 19.68 -0.68 18.04
N ASP A 73 19.71 0.63 18.33
CA ASP A 73 19.41 1.17 19.66
C ASP A 73 17.89 1.21 19.94
N GLU A 74 17.51 1.51 21.19
CA GLU A 74 16.10 1.55 21.60
C GLU A 74 15.26 2.55 20.78
N THR A 75 15.81 3.74 20.52
CA THR A 75 15.14 4.78 19.73
C THR A 75 14.81 4.31 18.31
N ARG A 76 15.76 3.62 17.66
CA ARG A 76 15.58 3.06 16.33
C ARG A 76 14.57 1.93 16.33
N LEU A 77 14.56 1.08 17.36
CA LEU A 77 13.57 0.02 17.52
C LEU A 77 12.14 0.57 17.67
N GLU A 78 11.96 1.70 18.38
CA GLU A 78 10.66 2.37 18.48
C GLU A 78 10.17 2.90 17.12
N ILE A 79 11.05 3.56 16.36
CA ILE A 79 10.74 4.08 15.02
C ILE A 79 10.43 2.92 14.07
N GLU A 80 11.21 1.84 14.09
CA GLU A 80 10.96 0.62 13.30
C GLU A 80 9.61 -0.01 13.65
N GLY A 81 9.25 -0.04 14.94
CA GLY A 81 7.94 -0.51 15.40
C GLY A 81 6.79 0.33 14.88
N LEU A 82 6.95 1.66 14.85
CA LEU A 82 5.98 2.58 14.28
C LEU A 82 5.82 2.36 12.77
N ILE A 83 6.92 2.26 12.03
CA ILE A 83 6.90 2.02 10.59
C ILE A 83 6.22 0.68 10.29
N THR A 84 6.57 -0.37 11.05
CA THR A 84 5.99 -1.71 10.90
C THR A 84 4.48 -1.70 11.07
N ARG A 85 3.99 -1.09 12.16
CA ARG A 85 2.53 -1.00 12.42
C ARG A 85 1.82 -0.19 11.34
N THR A 86 2.44 0.88 10.85
CA THR A 86 1.83 1.75 9.82
C THR A 86 1.76 1.04 8.47
N HIS A 87 2.84 0.40 8.02
CA HIS A 87 2.82 -0.38 6.77
C HIS A 87 1.85 -1.55 6.84
N LEU A 88 1.80 -2.29 7.96
CA LEU A 88 0.83 -3.37 8.13
C LEU A 88 -0.61 -2.85 8.15
N GLY A 89 -0.88 -1.77 8.87
CA GLY A 89 -2.22 -1.17 8.95
C GLY A 89 -2.71 -0.67 7.59
N VAL A 90 -1.90 0.15 6.91
CA VAL A 90 -2.24 0.70 5.59
C VAL A 90 -2.27 -0.39 4.52
N GLY A 91 -1.31 -1.32 4.55
CA GLY A 91 -1.23 -2.43 3.60
C GLY A 91 -2.40 -3.41 3.74
N ALA A 92 -2.77 -3.76 4.98
CA ALA A 92 -3.95 -4.59 5.22
C ALA A 92 -5.22 -3.90 4.75
N LEU A 93 -5.39 -2.60 5.04
CA LEU A 93 -6.54 -1.84 4.56
C LEU A 93 -6.61 -1.78 3.02
N LEU A 94 -5.47 -1.61 2.35
CA LEU A 94 -5.37 -1.63 0.89
C LEU A 94 -5.82 -2.97 0.32
N VAL A 95 -5.31 -4.09 0.84
CA VAL A 95 -5.68 -5.44 0.39
C VAL A 95 -7.14 -5.73 0.68
N LEU A 96 -7.66 -5.33 1.85
CA LEU A 96 -9.07 -5.49 2.19
C LEU A 96 -9.97 -4.72 1.22
N MET A 97 -9.68 -3.46 0.94
CA MET A 97 -10.46 -2.66 -0.01
C MET A 97 -10.37 -3.23 -1.43
N TRP A 98 -9.20 -3.68 -1.85
CA TRP A 98 -9.03 -4.34 -3.15
C TRP A 98 -9.87 -5.61 -3.24
N ALA A 99 -9.79 -6.48 -2.22
CA ALA A 99 -10.55 -7.73 -2.19
C ALA A 99 -12.06 -7.49 -2.16
N LEU A 100 -12.54 -6.48 -1.42
CA LEU A 100 -13.95 -6.10 -1.40
C LEU A 100 -14.41 -5.58 -2.76
N SER A 101 -13.64 -4.67 -3.37
CA SER A 101 -14.00 -4.04 -4.65
C SER A 101 -14.07 -5.04 -5.81
N PHE A 102 -13.28 -6.11 -5.74
CA PHE A 102 -13.21 -7.13 -6.81
C PHE A 102 -13.75 -8.51 -6.40
N SER A 103 -14.38 -8.62 -5.23
CA SER A 103 -14.89 -9.89 -4.69
C SER A 103 -15.85 -10.60 -5.64
N GLY A 104 -16.76 -9.87 -6.28
CA GLY A 104 -17.72 -10.42 -7.23
C GLY A 104 -17.10 -10.97 -8.52
N ILE A 105 -15.87 -10.57 -8.86
CA ILE A 105 -15.15 -11.07 -10.03
C ILE A 105 -14.22 -12.23 -9.62
N LEU A 106 -13.65 -12.18 -8.42
CA LEU A 106 -12.70 -13.18 -7.92
C LEU A 106 -13.37 -14.45 -7.38
N PHE A 107 -14.56 -14.31 -6.79
CA PHE A 107 -15.26 -15.38 -6.07
C PHE A 107 -16.71 -15.58 -6.53
N GLY A 108 -17.14 -14.83 -7.54
CA GLY A 108 -18.47 -14.93 -8.14
C GLY A 108 -18.57 -15.96 -9.27
#